data_AF-A0A1X4NM60-F1
#
_entry.id   AF-A0A1X4NM60-F1
#
_cell.length_a   1.000
_cell.length_b   1.000
_cell.length_c   1.000
_cell.angle_alpha   90.00
_cell.angle_beta   90.00
_cell.angle_gamma   90.00
#
_symmetry.space_group_name_H-M   'P 1'
#
loop_
_entity.id
_entity.type
_entity.pdbx_description
1 polymer ?
#
loop_
_entity_poly.entity_id
_entity_poly.type
_entity_poly.pdbx_seq_one_letter_code
_entity_poly.pdbx_strand_id
1 'polypeptide(L)'
;MLPIMTIYLSVGKGGFNSYNEVIVVQSLLNQHLAGNGKFRAHFFERGGAPVPTTGVLAEDGNCGPQTELAILCFQHYVLRWSEARSDGRVDPGGTTWTALNGNIAYSKMPNIDANGVMVEVGNAIANIGGYQVFKQGDFTAQLGYGQNKKRPPTIKSEGCCLCSMVMACTVIGARVAGVWPDGLAPKDMAPHIANKIMKDNNGYSDAGLNTLHSVGLLGMKGDYHHGPLTSAHIGMLQSHLAQGYPVMGHVDYKDHFVAQTEKNAKGKTVYVRDENGDIVYDEFRESWGDHWVLIIPGASSGDAMKQYLALDPAYGAKMWFHPFSSLSKRYREVQLERSLNSAPLYRKERDGILFGTAGHPNYKNQPDYCLVRMITLKPAAA
;
A
#
# COMPACT_ATOMS: atom_id res chain seq x y z
N MET A 1 11.28 -1.65 14.10
CA MET A 1 9.99 -1.55 14.81
C MET A 1 8.91 -1.93 13.80
N LEU A 2 8.13 -2.99 14.02
CA LEU A 2 6.97 -3.29 13.17
C LEU A 2 6.01 -2.09 13.25
N PRO A 3 5.37 -1.67 12.16
CA PRO A 3 4.43 -0.57 12.21
C PRO A 3 3.26 -0.98 13.09
N ILE A 4 2.96 -0.08 14.01
CA ILE A 4 1.81 -0.11 14.89
C ILE A 4 0.58 -0.20 13.98
N MET A 5 -0.01 -1.40 13.81
CA MET A 5 -1.44 -1.47 13.50
C MET A 5 -2.12 -0.56 14.52
N THR A 6 -3.09 0.26 14.14
CA THR A 6 -3.85 1.13 15.04
C THR A 6 -5.34 0.99 14.72
N ILE A 7 -6.19 1.10 15.74
CA ILE A 7 -7.62 1.29 15.56
C ILE A 7 -7.96 2.79 15.57
N TYR A 8 -9.02 3.20 14.87
CA TYR A 8 -9.51 4.60 14.80
C TYR A 8 -10.82 4.83 15.51
N LEU A 9 -11.60 3.76 15.69
CA LEU A 9 -12.85 3.78 16.40
C LEU A 9 -12.80 2.74 17.51
N SER A 10 -13.49 3.05 18.61
CA SER A 10 -13.55 2.16 19.76
C SER A 10 -14.18 0.80 19.41
N VAL A 11 -13.63 -0.26 20.01
CA VAL A 11 -14.07 -1.65 19.84
C VAL A 11 -14.41 -2.23 21.21
N GLY A 12 -15.38 -3.13 21.28
CA GLY A 12 -15.85 -3.73 22.54
C GLY A 12 -17.13 -3.07 23.04
N LYS A 13 -17.36 -3.22 24.34
CA LYS A 13 -18.62 -2.84 24.98
C LYS A 13 -18.89 -1.34 24.85
N GLY A 14 -20.02 -1.00 24.24
CA GLY A 14 -20.40 0.41 23.97
C GLY A 14 -19.45 1.13 23.00
N GLY A 15 -18.59 0.38 22.29
CA GLY A 15 -17.75 0.89 21.23
C GLY A 15 -18.50 1.08 19.91
N PHE A 16 -17.83 1.68 18.92
CA PHE A 16 -18.37 1.83 17.57
C PHE A 16 -18.44 0.49 16.83
N ASN A 17 -17.53 -0.44 17.13
CA ASN A 17 -17.53 -1.81 16.63
C ASN A 17 -17.59 -1.92 15.10
N SER A 18 -16.88 -1.04 14.40
CA SER A 18 -16.73 -1.18 12.95
C SER A 18 -15.97 -2.47 12.63
N TYR A 19 -16.52 -3.25 11.71
CA TYR A 19 -16.04 -4.58 11.29
C TYR A 19 -14.51 -4.74 11.26
N ASN A 20 -13.78 -3.81 10.65
CA ASN A 20 -12.33 -3.91 10.51
C ASN A 20 -11.58 -3.78 11.84
N GLU A 21 -12.01 -2.85 12.70
CA GLU A 21 -11.38 -2.63 14.00
C GLU A 21 -11.61 -3.82 14.91
N VAL A 22 -12.79 -4.43 14.79
CA VAL A 22 -13.13 -5.67 15.47
C VAL A 22 -12.21 -6.81 15.03
N ILE A 23 -11.97 -7.00 13.72
CA ILE A 23 -11.02 -8.02 13.24
C ILE A 23 -9.62 -7.79 13.80
N VAL A 24 -9.13 -6.54 13.80
CA VAL A 24 -7.80 -6.23 14.34
C VAL A 24 -7.70 -6.60 15.82
N VAL A 25 -8.69 -6.22 16.61
CA VAL A 25 -8.74 -6.54 18.05
C VAL A 25 -8.89 -8.04 18.28
N GLN A 26 -9.76 -8.73 17.53
CA GLN A 26 -9.92 -10.20 17.60
C GLN A 26 -8.60 -10.92 17.29
N SER A 27 -7.88 -10.49 16.25
CA SER A 27 -6.60 -11.09 15.87
C SER A 27 -5.52 -10.89 16.94
N LEU A 28 -5.41 -9.70 17.53
CA LEU A 28 -4.48 -9.44 18.63
C LEU A 28 -4.86 -10.25 19.88
N LEU A 29 -6.14 -10.32 20.24
CA LEU A 29 -6.62 -11.14 21.34
C LEU A 29 -6.29 -12.62 21.12
N ASN A 30 -6.47 -13.14 19.90
CA ASN A 30 -6.13 -14.51 19.54
C ASN A 30 -4.64 -14.79 19.71
N GLN A 31 -3.76 -13.86 19.33
CA GLN A 31 -2.32 -13.98 19.58
C GLN A 31 -2.01 -14.08 21.08
N HIS A 32 -2.64 -13.25 21.92
CA HIS A 32 -2.47 -13.32 23.37
C HIS A 32 -3.04 -14.61 23.98
N LEU A 33 -4.21 -15.08 23.51
CA LEU A 33 -4.80 -16.36 23.95
C LEU A 33 -3.92 -17.55 23.56
N ALA A 34 -3.30 -17.52 22.38
CA ALA A 34 -2.37 -18.56 21.96
C ALA A 34 -1.05 -18.52 22.76
N GLY A 35 -0.50 -17.32 22.99
CA GLY A 35 0.81 -17.12 23.62
C GLY A 35 0.81 -17.13 25.15
N ASN A 36 -0.33 -16.94 25.81
CA ASN A 36 -0.43 -16.86 27.27
C ASN A 36 -1.47 -17.87 27.79
N GLY A 37 -0.99 -19.07 28.13
CA GLY A 37 -1.84 -20.16 28.62
C GLY A 37 -2.63 -19.83 29.89
N LYS A 38 -2.14 -18.90 30.74
CA LYS A 38 -2.85 -18.46 31.95
C LYS A 38 -3.98 -17.49 31.63
N PHE A 39 -3.75 -16.54 30.72
CA PHE A 39 -4.81 -15.67 30.19
C PHE A 39 -5.89 -16.51 29.50
N ARG A 40 -5.48 -17.50 28.69
CA ARG A 40 -6.41 -18.43 28.03
C ARG A 40 -7.24 -19.23 29.03
N ALA A 41 -6.62 -19.78 30.08
CA ALA A 41 -7.36 -20.47 31.14
C ALA A 41 -8.38 -19.54 31.80
N HIS A 42 -7.98 -18.32 32.14
CA HIS A 42 -8.86 -17.33 32.74
C HIS A 42 -10.04 -16.96 31.83
N PHE A 43 -9.81 -16.80 30.52
CA PHE A 43 -10.87 -16.54 29.54
C PHE A 43 -11.91 -17.69 29.52
N PHE A 44 -11.45 -18.94 29.52
CA PHE A 44 -12.36 -20.10 29.55
C PHE A 44 -13.10 -20.26 30.88
N GLU A 45 -12.44 -20.00 32.02
CA GLU A 45 -13.07 -20.00 33.35
C GLU A 45 -14.25 -19.00 33.43
N ARG A 46 -14.18 -17.88 32.70
CA ARG A 46 -15.25 -16.87 32.65
C ARG A 46 -16.32 -17.15 31.58
N GLY A 47 -16.35 -18.34 31.00
CA GLY A 47 -17.35 -18.73 30.01
C GLY A 47 -16.97 -18.43 28.55
N GLY A 48 -15.69 -18.18 28.29
CA GLY A 48 -15.17 -18.15 26.92
C GLY A 48 -15.41 -19.49 26.23
N ALA A 49 -15.86 -19.46 24.98
CA ALA A 49 -16.09 -20.67 24.18
C ALA A 49 -15.05 -20.74 23.06
N PRO A 50 -14.31 -21.86 22.91
CA PRO A 50 -13.41 -22.02 21.78
C PRO A 50 -14.21 -22.21 20.49
N VAL A 51 -13.76 -21.60 19.39
CA VAL A 51 -14.30 -21.88 18.06
C VAL A 51 -13.72 -23.22 17.55
N PRO A 52 -14.55 -24.14 17.00
CA PRO A 52 -14.15 -25.53 16.70
C PRO A 52 -12.93 -25.69 15.78
N THR A 53 -12.65 -24.72 14.90
CA THR A 53 -11.61 -24.80 13.87
C THR A 53 -10.27 -24.17 14.28
N THR A 54 -10.26 -23.23 15.24
CA THR A 54 -9.04 -22.46 15.60
C THR A 54 -8.67 -22.55 17.07
N GLY A 55 -9.59 -22.99 17.95
CA GLY A 55 -9.38 -23.05 19.40
C GLY A 55 -9.35 -21.69 20.11
N VAL A 56 -9.73 -20.60 19.42
CA VAL A 56 -9.72 -19.21 19.91
C VAL A 56 -10.96 -18.44 19.44
N LEU A 57 -10.98 -17.10 19.44
CA LEU A 57 -12.11 -16.28 18.93
C LEU A 57 -12.22 -16.38 17.40
N ALA A 58 -13.44 -16.24 16.87
CA ALA A 58 -13.66 -16.05 15.45
C ALA A 58 -13.21 -14.63 15.04
N GLU A 59 -12.40 -14.51 13.99
CA GLU A 59 -12.00 -13.22 13.39
C GLU A 59 -13.02 -12.81 12.31
N ASP A 60 -14.27 -12.67 12.73
CA ASP A 60 -15.41 -12.45 11.85
C ASP A 60 -15.82 -10.98 11.72
N GLY A 61 -15.16 -10.09 12.46
CA GLY A 61 -15.47 -8.66 12.51
C GLY A 61 -16.76 -8.34 13.26
N ASN A 62 -17.37 -9.33 13.92
CA ASN A 62 -18.51 -9.14 14.79
C ASN A 62 -18.07 -9.04 16.25
N CYS A 63 -18.30 -7.89 16.88
CA CYS A 63 -17.95 -7.68 18.28
C CYS A 63 -19.01 -8.30 19.20
N GLY A 64 -19.20 -9.61 19.07
CA GLY A 64 -20.15 -10.37 19.88
C GLY A 64 -19.65 -10.61 21.31
N PRO A 65 -20.46 -11.28 22.15
CA PRO A 65 -20.18 -11.48 23.57
C PRO A 65 -18.82 -12.12 23.87
N GLN A 66 -18.32 -12.98 22.99
CA GLN A 66 -17.01 -13.62 23.15
C GLN A 66 -15.85 -12.63 22.97
N THR A 67 -15.97 -11.71 22.01
CA THR A 67 -14.96 -10.67 21.77
C THR A 67 -14.95 -9.68 22.95
N GLU A 68 -16.12 -9.23 23.40
CA GLU A 68 -16.23 -8.33 24.56
C GLU A 68 -15.68 -8.99 25.84
N LEU A 69 -16.00 -10.26 26.08
CA LEU A 69 -15.47 -11.02 27.22
C LEU A 69 -13.94 -11.14 27.14
N ALA A 70 -13.38 -11.40 25.97
CA ALA A 70 -11.93 -11.50 25.79
C ALA A 70 -11.22 -10.16 26.06
N ILE A 71 -11.80 -9.03 25.64
CA ILE A 71 -11.28 -7.69 25.95
C ILE A 71 -11.29 -7.47 27.47
N LEU A 72 -12.41 -7.77 28.12
CA LEU A 72 -12.57 -7.60 29.56
C LEU A 72 -11.59 -8.47 30.35
N CYS A 73 -11.45 -9.75 29.96
CA CYS A 73 -10.47 -10.68 30.55
C CYS A 73 -9.04 -10.21 30.31
N PHE A 74 -8.74 -9.62 29.15
CA PHE A 74 -7.41 -9.07 28.86
C PHE A 74 -7.09 -7.88 29.78
N GLN A 75 -8.03 -6.94 29.93
CA GLN A 75 -7.88 -5.81 30.85
C GLN A 75 -7.70 -6.29 32.31
N HIS A 76 -8.52 -7.22 32.77
CA HIS A 76 -8.42 -7.71 34.13
C HIS A 76 -7.14 -8.50 34.37
N TYR A 77 -6.83 -9.46 33.50
CA TYR A 77 -5.79 -10.44 33.74
C TYR A 77 -4.41 -9.99 33.26
N VAL A 78 -4.33 -9.36 32.08
CA VAL A 78 -3.06 -8.93 31.48
C VAL A 78 -2.68 -7.52 31.95
N LEU A 79 -3.62 -6.57 31.98
CA LEU A 79 -3.34 -5.21 32.50
C LEU A 79 -3.43 -5.12 34.02
N ARG A 80 -3.86 -6.19 34.72
CA ARG A 80 -4.03 -6.24 36.18
C ARG A 80 -4.99 -5.17 36.70
N TRP A 81 -5.98 -4.77 35.89
CA TRP A 81 -7.02 -3.85 36.33
C TRP A 81 -7.98 -4.57 37.27
N SER A 82 -8.57 -3.83 38.22
CA SER A 82 -9.68 -4.36 39.00
C SER A 82 -10.87 -4.67 38.10
N GLU A 83 -11.75 -5.55 38.56
CA GLU A 83 -12.96 -5.89 37.81
C GLU A 83 -13.83 -4.65 37.54
N ALA A 84 -13.98 -3.77 38.52
CA ALA A 84 -14.70 -2.50 38.39
C ALA A 84 -14.07 -1.53 37.37
N ARG A 85 -12.78 -1.67 37.06
CA ARG A 85 -12.06 -0.86 36.06
C ARG A 85 -12.04 -1.51 34.67
N SER A 86 -12.34 -2.80 34.56
CA SER A 86 -12.32 -3.52 33.29
C SER A 86 -13.66 -3.32 32.59
N ASP A 87 -13.71 -2.37 31.65
CA ASP A 87 -14.94 -1.93 30.97
C ASP A 87 -15.30 -2.74 29.71
N GLY A 88 -14.37 -3.58 29.24
CA GLY A 88 -14.56 -4.38 28.03
C GLY A 88 -14.47 -3.56 26.74
N ARG A 89 -13.86 -2.37 26.77
CA ARG A 89 -13.70 -1.48 25.61
C ARG A 89 -12.22 -1.21 25.29
N VAL A 90 -11.92 -1.11 24.01
CA VAL A 90 -10.60 -0.78 23.47
C VAL A 90 -10.73 0.53 22.71
N ASP A 91 -10.16 1.59 23.24
CA ASP A 91 -10.13 2.90 22.59
C ASP A 91 -8.85 3.11 21.77
N PRO A 92 -8.92 3.81 20.63
CA PRO A 92 -7.77 4.26 19.85
C PRO A 92 -6.71 4.94 20.72
N GLY A 93 -5.48 4.43 20.67
CA GLY A 93 -4.37 4.98 21.48
C GLY A 93 -4.51 4.80 23.00
N GLY A 94 -5.56 4.13 23.48
CA GLY A 94 -5.80 3.87 24.89
C GLY A 94 -4.90 2.78 25.46
N THR A 95 -4.87 2.66 26.80
CA THR A 95 -3.98 1.70 27.48
C THR A 95 -4.21 0.25 27.07
N THR A 96 -5.48 -0.15 26.89
CA THR A 96 -5.81 -1.50 26.41
C THR A 96 -5.29 -1.73 25.00
N TRP A 97 -5.41 -0.73 24.13
CA TRP A 97 -4.87 -0.78 22.77
C TRP A 97 -3.35 -0.94 22.76
N THR A 98 -2.64 -0.10 23.52
CA THR A 98 -1.17 -0.13 23.63
C THR A 98 -0.67 -1.50 24.08
N ALA A 99 -1.36 -2.15 25.02
CA ALA A 99 -0.97 -3.46 25.53
C ALA A 99 -1.33 -4.61 24.59
N LEU A 100 -2.48 -4.56 23.92
CA LEU A 100 -2.87 -5.56 22.91
C LEU A 100 -1.85 -5.60 21.78
N ASN A 101 -1.41 -4.43 21.32
CA ASN A 101 -0.47 -4.29 20.21
C ASN A 101 1.00 -4.56 20.59
N GLY A 102 1.25 -5.00 21.83
CA GLY A 102 2.47 -5.71 22.20
C GLY A 102 3.81 -5.02 21.90
N ASN A 103 4.37 -4.40 22.93
CA ASN A 103 5.69 -4.84 23.40
C ASN A 103 5.55 -5.07 24.92
N ILE A 104 5.47 -6.33 25.37
CA ILE A 104 5.37 -6.66 26.81
C ILE A 104 6.75 -6.57 27.49
N ALA A 105 6.77 -5.90 28.64
CA ALA A 105 7.66 -5.95 29.81
C ALA A 105 9.18 -6.16 29.64
N TYR A 106 9.90 -5.10 30.02
CA TYR A 106 11.33 -4.80 29.91
C TYR A 106 12.34 -5.69 30.67
N SER A 107 11.93 -6.76 31.37
CA SER A 107 12.80 -7.32 32.41
C SER A 107 13.76 -8.45 31.99
N LYS A 108 13.84 -8.84 30.70
CA LYS A 108 14.67 -10.01 30.28
C LYS A 108 15.31 -9.97 28.87
N MET A 109 15.48 -8.83 28.21
CA MET A 109 16.21 -8.78 26.93
C MET A 109 17.51 -7.94 27.02
N PRO A 110 18.60 -8.37 26.35
CA PRO A 110 19.85 -7.61 26.33
C PRO A 110 19.61 -6.24 25.68
N ASN A 111 20.14 -5.22 26.33
CA ASN A 111 19.95 -3.81 26.04
C ASN A 111 20.50 -3.48 24.64
N ILE A 112 19.63 -3.39 23.63
CA ILE A 112 19.98 -2.77 22.34
C ILE A 112 19.62 -1.29 22.47
N ASP A 113 20.67 -0.45 22.41
CA ASP A 113 20.55 1.00 22.47
C ASP A 113 19.73 1.52 21.28
N ALA A 114 18.44 1.80 21.53
CA ALA A 114 17.51 2.33 20.56
C ALA A 114 17.91 3.72 20.02
N ASN A 115 18.80 4.44 20.71
CA ASN A 115 19.30 5.74 20.25
C ASN A 115 20.35 5.57 19.15
N GLY A 116 21.18 4.53 19.21
CA GLY A 116 22.16 4.23 18.15
C GLY A 116 21.50 3.93 16.80
N VAL A 117 20.43 3.12 16.81
CA VAL A 117 19.73 2.71 15.58
C VAL A 117 18.96 3.88 14.94
N MET A 118 18.33 4.75 15.74
CA MET A 118 17.61 5.92 15.22
C MET A 118 18.54 7.01 14.71
N VAL A 119 19.74 7.14 15.30
CA VAL A 119 20.80 8.03 14.78
C VAL A 119 21.38 7.49 13.47
N GLU A 120 21.60 6.18 13.34
CA GLU A 120 22.06 5.59 12.08
C GLU A 120 21.00 5.67 10.97
N VAL A 121 19.71 5.42 11.27
CA VAL A 121 18.60 5.59 10.31
C VAL A 121 18.39 7.07 9.96
N GLY A 122 18.47 7.97 10.94
CA GLY A 122 18.43 9.42 10.72
C GLY A 122 19.59 9.92 9.86
N ASN A 123 20.80 9.41 10.09
CA ASN A 123 22.00 9.73 9.30
C ASN A 123 21.96 9.10 7.89
N ALA A 124 21.36 7.91 7.74
CA ALA A 124 21.13 7.28 6.44
C ALA A 124 20.04 8.00 5.62
N ILE A 125 19.08 8.67 6.27
CA ILE A 125 18.07 9.50 5.61
C ILE A 125 18.60 10.92 5.32
N ALA A 126 19.40 11.50 6.22
CA ALA A 126 19.92 12.87 6.10
C ALA A 126 21.04 13.02 5.04
N ASN A 127 21.72 11.94 4.67
CA ASN A 127 22.84 11.97 3.71
C ASN A 127 22.45 11.73 2.25
N ILE A 128 21.15 11.66 1.92
CA ILE A 128 20.71 11.30 0.57
C ILE A 128 19.76 12.39 0.08
N GLY A 129 20.13 13.05 -1.02
CA GLY A 129 19.26 14.01 -1.69
C GLY A 129 17.87 13.39 -1.95
N GLY A 130 16.83 14.22 -1.93
CA GLY A 130 15.47 13.75 -2.15
C GLY A 130 15.33 13.02 -3.49
N TYR A 131 14.42 12.04 -3.55
CA TYR A 131 14.05 11.36 -4.79
C TYR A 131 13.70 12.39 -5.87
N GLN A 132 14.39 12.35 -7.01
CA GLN A 132 14.05 13.20 -8.13
C GLN A 132 12.74 12.71 -8.73
N VAL A 133 11.74 13.60 -8.79
CA VAL A 133 10.42 13.28 -9.34
C VAL A 133 10.45 13.53 -10.85
N PHE A 134 10.04 12.53 -11.63
CA PHE A 134 9.92 12.65 -13.08
C PHE A 134 8.47 12.58 -13.51
N LYS A 135 8.12 13.37 -14.52
CA LYS A 135 6.87 13.25 -15.26
C LYS A 135 7.15 12.58 -16.60
N GLN A 136 6.62 11.38 -16.83
CA GLN A 136 6.86 10.59 -18.04
C GLN A 136 6.51 11.37 -19.31
N GLY A 137 5.51 12.25 -19.24
CA GLY A 137 5.05 13.09 -20.35
C GLY A 137 6.10 14.03 -20.92
N ASP A 138 7.16 14.30 -20.17
CA ASP A 138 8.26 15.19 -20.56
C ASP A 138 9.32 14.46 -21.42
N PHE A 139 9.20 13.14 -21.60
CA PHE A 139 10.17 12.32 -22.31
C PHE A 139 9.54 11.63 -23.53
N THR A 140 9.98 11.99 -24.72
CA THR A 140 9.40 11.49 -25.99
C THR A 140 10.17 10.32 -26.60
N ALA A 141 11.29 9.91 -26.00
CA ALA A 141 12.11 8.84 -26.53
C ALA A 141 11.30 7.52 -26.64
N GLN A 142 11.47 6.82 -27.75
CA GLN A 142 10.86 5.52 -28.00
C GLN A 142 11.45 4.47 -27.04
N LEU A 143 10.61 3.62 -26.46
CA LEU A 143 11.04 2.49 -25.62
C LEU A 143 11.62 1.37 -26.50
N GLY A 144 12.32 0.39 -25.92
CA GLY A 144 13.00 -0.67 -26.68
C GLY A 144 12.12 -1.82 -27.18
N TYR A 145 10.81 -1.82 -26.92
CA TYR A 145 9.89 -2.88 -27.34
C TYR A 145 8.85 -2.37 -28.33
N GLY A 146 8.09 -3.27 -28.96
CA GLY A 146 6.94 -2.92 -29.80
C GLY A 146 7.28 -2.06 -31.03
N GLN A 147 8.50 -2.17 -31.57
CA GLN A 147 8.98 -1.35 -32.69
C GLN A 147 8.15 -1.54 -33.97
N ASN A 148 7.55 -2.72 -34.13
CA ASN A 148 6.71 -3.07 -35.28
C ASN A 148 5.25 -2.61 -35.14
N LYS A 149 4.88 -1.99 -34.01
CA LYS A 149 3.52 -1.47 -33.82
C LYS A 149 3.33 -0.21 -34.66
N LYS A 150 2.11 0.01 -35.17
CA LYS A 150 1.72 1.24 -35.89
C LYS A 150 2.01 2.52 -35.11
N ARG A 151 2.00 2.43 -33.77
CA ARG A 151 2.41 3.47 -32.84
C ARG A 151 3.37 2.85 -31.85
N PRO A 152 4.69 2.96 -32.08
CA PRO A 152 5.66 2.43 -31.15
C PRO A 152 5.57 3.12 -29.78
N PRO A 153 5.77 2.37 -28.69
CA PRO A 153 5.65 2.91 -27.34
C PRO A 153 6.79 3.91 -27.06
N THR A 154 6.46 4.99 -26.36
CA THR A 154 7.40 6.03 -25.92
C THR A 154 7.39 6.12 -24.39
N ILE A 155 8.41 6.74 -23.80
CA ILE A 155 8.41 7.01 -22.35
C ILE A 155 7.15 7.80 -21.96
N LYS A 156 6.75 8.79 -22.77
CA LYS A 156 5.52 9.56 -22.58
C LYS A 156 4.27 8.69 -22.51
N SER A 157 4.14 7.68 -23.37
CA SER A 157 2.91 6.87 -23.46
C SER A 157 2.90 5.68 -22.50
N GLU A 158 4.03 5.02 -22.28
CA GLU A 158 4.11 3.73 -21.55
C GLU A 158 5.33 3.66 -20.59
N GLY A 159 5.93 4.79 -20.25
CA GLY A 159 7.18 4.86 -19.47
C GLY A 159 7.03 4.91 -17.96
N CYS A 160 5.84 4.65 -17.39
CA CYS A 160 5.59 4.74 -15.95
C CYS A 160 6.55 3.85 -15.13
N CYS A 161 6.74 2.60 -15.54
CA CYS A 161 7.63 1.65 -14.88
C CYS A 161 9.09 2.15 -14.90
N LEU A 162 9.58 2.57 -16.07
CA LEU A 162 10.94 3.09 -16.22
C LEU A 162 11.15 4.35 -15.38
N CYS A 163 10.20 5.30 -15.40
CA CYS A 163 10.32 6.53 -14.63
C CYS A 163 10.37 6.23 -13.12
N SER A 164 9.48 5.39 -12.61
CA SER A 164 9.46 4.99 -11.19
C SER A 164 10.76 4.29 -10.77
N MET A 165 11.33 3.47 -11.65
CA MET A 165 12.63 2.83 -11.43
C MET A 165 13.78 3.86 -11.37
N VAL A 166 13.76 4.85 -12.26
CA VAL A 166 14.77 5.92 -12.30
C VAL A 166 14.68 6.83 -11.08
N MET A 167 13.47 7.16 -10.61
CA MET A 167 13.29 7.85 -9.33
C MET A 167 14.00 7.09 -8.20
N ALA A 168 13.81 5.78 -8.10
CA ALA A 168 14.46 4.96 -7.09
C ALA A 168 15.99 4.97 -7.23
N CYS A 169 16.45 4.80 -8.47
CA CYS A 169 17.86 4.73 -8.84
C CYS A 169 18.66 5.96 -8.38
N THR A 170 18.08 7.16 -8.48
CA THR A 170 18.73 8.42 -8.06
C THR A 170 19.16 8.44 -6.58
N VAL A 171 18.58 7.59 -5.74
CA VAL A 171 18.80 7.53 -4.28
C VAL A 171 19.47 6.23 -3.86
N ILE A 172 18.99 5.07 -4.33
CA ILE A 172 19.49 3.76 -3.89
C ILE A 172 20.49 3.11 -4.85
N GLY A 173 20.32 3.28 -6.16
CA GLY A 173 21.29 2.79 -7.15
C GLY A 173 22.64 3.50 -7.03
N ALA A 174 22.60 4.77 -6.61
CA ALA A 174 23.76 5.59 -6.30
C ALA A 174 24.73 4.97 -5.26
N ARG A 175 24.26 4.00 -4.48
CA ARG A 175 25.02 3.38 -3.39
C ARG A 175 25.93 2.24 -3.84
N VAL A 176 25.87 1.84 -5.13
CA VAL A 176 26.67 0.74 -5.68
C VAL A 176 27.75 1.29 -6.61
N ALA A 177 29.01 1.11 -6.24
CA ALA A 177 30.14 1.50 -7.07
C ALA A 177 30.25 0.59 -8.31
N GLY A 178 30.67 1.15 -9.44
CA GLY A 178 31.04 0.38 -10.64
C GLY A 178 29.90 -0.07 -11.55
N VAL A 179 28.62 0.16 -11.19
CA VAL A 179 27.47 -0.14 -12.07
C VAL A 179 27.13 1.02 -13.02
N TRP A 180 27.61 2.21 -12.71
CA TRP A 180 27.25 3.44 -13.40
C TRP A 180 28.20 3.72 -14.56
N PRO A 181 27.69 4.19 -15.72
CA PRO A 181 28.55 4.66 -16.81
C PRO A 181 29.54 5.71 -16.32
N ASP A 182 30.77 5.65 -16.82
CA ASP A 182 31.81 6.61 -16.47
C ASP A 182 31.33 8.06 -16.70
N GLY A 183 31.48 8.89 -15.67
CA GLY A 183 31.09 10.29 -15.70
C GLY A 183 29.60 10.58 -15.51
N LEU A 184 28.73 9.57 -15.37
CA LEU A 184 27.31 9.77 -15.06
C LEU A 184 27.09 9.72 -13.55
N ALA A 185 26.82 10.87 -12.92
CA ALA A 185 26.42 10.88 -11.52
C ALA A 185 24.97 10.40 -11.37
N PRO A 186 24.62 9.72 -10.26
CA PRO A 186 23.26 9.25 -10.03
C PRO A 186 22.18 10.34 -10.06
N LYS A 187 22.52 11.57 -9.63
CA LYS A 187 21.65 12.76 -9.70
C LYS A 187 21.38 13.24 -11.14
N ASP A 188 22.23 12.87 -12.08
CA ASP A 188 22.11 13.23 -13.49
C ASP A 188 21.38 12.13 -14.29
N MET A 189 20.98 11.04 -13.62
CA MET A 189 20.17 10.00 -14.22
C MET A 189 18.78 10.52 -14.56
N ALA A 190 18.37 10.33 -15.81
CA ALA A 190 17.06 10.70 -16.31
C ALA A 190 16.42 9.54 -17.10
N PRO A 191 15.08 9.50 -17.23
CA PRO A 191 14.39 8.42 -17.94
C PRO A 191 14.91 8.12 -19.35
N HIS A 192 15.31 9.13 -20.13
CA HIS A 192 15.85 8.91 -21.47
C HIS A 192 17.26 8.28 -21.47
N ILE A 193 18.08 8.57 -20.45
CA ILE A 193 19.40 7.95 -20.25
C ILE A 193 19.22 6.50 -19.83
N ALA A 194 18.36 6.23 -18.85
CA ALA A 194 18.03 4.87 -18.43
C ALA A 194 17.45 4.04 -19.58
N ASN A 195 16.55 4.60 -20.38
CA ASN A 195 16.02 3.94 -21.59
C ASN A 195 17.14 3.51 -22.55
N LYS A 196 18.16 4.35 -22.73
CA LYS A 196 19.33 4.00 -23.54
C LYS A 196 20.08 2.80 -22.93
N ILE A 197 20.37 2.84 -21.63
CA ILE A 197 21.00 1.72 -20.91
C ILE A 197 20.19 0.43 -21.09
N MET A 198 18.87 0.50 -20.96
CA MET A 198 17.99 -0.66 -21.14
C MET A 198 18.06 -1.21 -22.57
N LYS A 199 18.09 -0.34 -23.59
CA LYS A 199 18.22 -0.80 -24.99
C LYS A 199 19.55 -1.47 -25.25
N ASP A 200 20.64 -0.89 -24.74
CA ASP A 200 22.00 -1.38 -24.98
C ASP A 200 22.31 -2.69 -24.24
N ASN A 201 21.55 -3.01 -23.17
CA ASN A 201 21.84 -4.12 -22.27
C ASN A 201 20.69 -5.14 -22.15
N ASN A 202 19.85 -5.26 -23.18
CA ASN A 202 18.73 -6.21 -23.22
C ASN A 202 17.72 -6.05 -22.06
N GLY A 203 17.53 -4.81 -21.59
CA GLY A 203 16.51 -4.42 -20.60
C GLY A 203 15.06 -4.56 -21.09
N TYR A 204 14.86 -4.79 -22.38
CA TYR A 204 13.55 -4.99 -23.00
C TYR A 204 13.39 -6.41 -23.54
N SER A 205 12.15 -6.91 -23.48
CA SER A 205 11.66 -8.06 -24.24
C SER A 205 10.56 -7.61 -25.20
N ASP A 206 10.05 -8.53 -26.03
CA ASP A 206 8.89 -8.26 -26.89
C ASP A 206 7.64 -7.85 -26.09
N ALA A 207 7.57 -8.26 -24.82
CA ALA A 207 6.45 -7.97 -23.93
C ALA A 207 6.57 -6.64 -23.17
N GLY A 208 7.72 -5.97 -23.20
CA GLY A 208 7.93 -4.71 -22.47
C GLY A 208 9.28 -4.62 -21.77
N LEU A 209 9.34 -3.78 -20.74
CA LEU A 209 10.52 -3.67 -19.87
C LEU A 209 10.66 -4.95 -19.03
N ASN A 210 11.83 -5.60 -19.06
CA ASN A 210 12.13 -6.70 -18.15
C ASN A 210 12.50 -6.11 -16.79
N THR A 211 11.50 -5.95 -15.91
CA THR A 211 11.66 -5.15 -14.70
C THR A 211 12.76 -5.66 -13.77
N LEU A 212 12.87 -6.97 -13.57
CA LEU A 212 13.89 -7.57 -12.68
C LEU A 212 15.31 -7.48 -13.25
N HIS A 213 15.47 -7.63 -14.56
CA HIS A 213 16.78 -7.40 -15.20
C HIS A 213 17.16 -5.92 -15.18
N SER A 214 16.19 -5.05 -15.47
CA SER A 214 16.38 -3.60 -15.57
C SER A 214 16.77 -2.94 -14.25
N VAL A 215 16.26 -3.41 -13.10
CA VAL A 215 16.70 -2.89 -11.80
C VAL A 215 18.18 -3.20 -11.54
N GLY A 216 18.66 -4.36 -11.99
CA GLY A 216 20.07 -4.76 -11.89
C GLY A 216 20.98 -3.85 -12.70
N LEU A 217 20.56 -3.49 -13.92
CA LEU A 217 21.26 -2.52 -14.79
C LEU A 217 21.37 -1.11 -14.17
N LEU A 218 20.60 -0.83 -13.13
CA LEU A 218 20.57 0.43 -12.40
C LEU A 218 21.15 0.32 -10.98
N GLY A 219 21.95 -0.71 -10.70
CA GLY A 219 22.63 -0.88 -9.42
C GLY A 219 21.69 -1.25 -8.28
N MET A 220 20.52 -1.81 -8.58
CA MET A 220 19.52 -2.20 -7.59
C MET A 220 19.23 -3.70 -7.68
N LYS A 221 18.88 -4.29 -6.55
CA LYS A 221 18.25 -5.61 -6.47
C LYS A 221 16.76 -5.42 -6.23
N GLY A 222 15.95 -6.11 -7.03
CA GLY A 222 14.49 -6.14 -6.88
C GLY A 222 13.98 -7.53 -6.53
N ASP A 223 13.07 -7.63 -5.56
CA ASP A 223 12.29 -8.84 -5.33
C ASP A 223 10.84 -8.59 -5.80
N TYR A 224 10.38 -9.35 -6.80
CA TYR A 224 9.10 -9.16 -7.48
C TYR A 224 7.99 -9.93 -6.76
N HIS A 225 6.95 -9.21 -6.34
CA HIS A 225 5.78 -9.77 -5.67
C HIS A 225 4.55 -9.62 -6.58
N HIS A 226 4.03 -10.75 -7.04
CA HIS A 226 2.88 -10.82 -7.94
C HIS A 226 1.78 -11.74 -7.40
N GLY A 227 0.56 -11.54 -7.90
CA GLY A 227 -0.62 -12.27 -7.46
C GLY A 227 -1.44 -11.47 -6.45
N PRO A 228 -2.46 -12.10 -5.81
CA PRO A 228 -3.21 -11.49 -4.73
C PRO A 228 -2.24 -11.05 -3.64
N LEU A 229 -2.05 -9.74 -3.51
CA LEU A 229 -1.27 -9.23 -2.41
C LEU A 229 -2.05 -9.52 -1.11
N THR A 230 -1.34 -9.83 -0.03
CA THR A 230 -1.92 -10.26 1.24
C THR A 230 -1.49 -9.31 2.36
N SER A 231 -2.07 -9.44 3.56
CA SER A 231 -1.61 -8.70 4.75
C SER A 231 -0.11 -8.90 5.03
N ALA A 232 0.44 -10.09 4.74
CA ALA A 232 1.88 -10.36 4.82
C ALA A 232 2.69 -9.44 3.90
N HIS A 233 2.17 -9.11 2.71
CA HIS A 233 2.82 -8.19 1.77
C HIS A 233 2.81 -6.74 2.26
N ILE A 234 1.78 -6.33 3.02
CA ILE A 234 1.80 -5.03 3.73
C ILE A 234 2.96 -5.00 4.72
N GLY A 235 3.12 -6.06 5.53
CA GLY A 235 4.23 -6.20 6.46
C GLY A 235 5.60 -6.17 5.79
N MET A 236 5.74 -6.84 4.63
CA MET A 236 6.97 -6.77 3.81
C MET A 236 7.26 -5.36 3.33
N LEU A 237 6.28 -4.68 2.72
CA LEU A 237 6.41 -3.30 2.27
C LEU A 237 6.83 -2.38 3.41
N GLN A 238 6.19 -2.51 4.57
CA GLN A 238 6.48 -1.68 5.73
C GLN A 238 7.89 -1.92 6.28
N SER A 239 8.29 -3.19 6.41
CA SER A 239 9.64 -3.55 6.85
C SER A 239 10.71 -3.03 5.88
N HIS A 240 10.43 -3.09 4.58
CA HIS A 240 11.33 -2.61 3.52
C HIS A 240 11.48 -1.08 3.56
N LEU A 241 10.36 -0.35 3.66
CA LEU A 241 10.36 1.11 3.81
C LEU A 241 11.05 1.57 5.10
N ALA A 242 10.87 0.84 6.22
CA ALA A 242 11.51 1.14 7.49
C ALA A 242 13.05 1.00 7.46
N GLN A 243 13.58 0.21 6.52
CA GLN A 243 15.02 0.10 6.27
C GLN A 243 15.56 1.23 5.37
N GLY A 244 14.73 2.20 5.00
CA GLY A 244 15.14 3.30 4.11
C GLY A 244 15.17 2.91 2.64
N TYR A 245 14.44 1.87 2.24
CA TYR A 245 14.40 1.37 0.87
C TYR A 245 13.03 1.57 0.22
N PRO A 246 12.95 2.03 -1.04
CA PRO A 246 11.68 2.27 -1.72
C PRO A 246 11.04 0.99 -2.26
N VAL A 247 9.75 1.09 -2.60
CA VAL A 247 8.97 0.03 -3.24
C VAL A 247 8.36 0.57 -4.53
N MET A 248 8.58 -0.09 -5.67
CA MET A 248 7.81 0.18 -6.87
C MET A 248 6.45 -0.50 -6.74
N GLY A 249 5.37 0.27 -6.77
CA GLY A 249 4.01 -0.24 -6.72
C GLY A 249 3.39 -0.26 -8.11
N HIS A 250 2.89 -1.43 -8.51
CA HIS A 250 2.01 -1.56 -9.66
C HIS A 250 0.57 -1.37 -9.18
N VAL A 251 -0.07 -0.32 -9.69
CA VAL A 251 -1.38 0.10 -9.25
C VAL A 251 -2.37 0.03 -10.40
N ASP A 252 -3.51 -0.59 -10.15
CA ASP A 252 -4.64 -0.52 -11.05
C ASP A 252 -5.38 0.79 -10.81
N TYR A 253 -5.70 1.49 -11.90
CA TYR A 253 -6.65 2.59 -11.85
C TYR A 253 -8.04 1.99 -11.63
N LYS A 254 -8.89 2.72 -10.90
CA LYS A 254 -10.32 2.49 -11.00
C LYS A 254 -10.73 2.44 -12.47
N ASP A 255 -11.53 1.44 -12.83
CA ASP A 255 -12.30 1.49 -14.05
C ASP A 255 -13.09 2.79 -14.08
N HIS A 256 -12.77 3.68 -15.00
CA HIS A 256 -13.42 4.97 -15.05
C HIS A 256 -14.60 4.90 -16.00
N PHE A 257 -15.74 5.34 -15.49
CA PHE A 257 -16.86 5.68 -16.33
C PHE A 257 -16.47 6.86 -17.20
N VAL A 258 -16.65 6.73 -18.51
CA VAL A 258 -16.51 7.87 -19.41
C VAL A 258 -17.77 8.71 -19.24
N ALA A 259 -17.60 9.93 -18.73
CA ALA A 259 -18.70 10.87 -18.67
C ALA A 259 -19.22 11.10 -20.10
N GLN A 260 -20.53 11.05 -20.26
CA GLN A 260 -21.17 11.47 -21.50
C GLN A 260 -20.76 12.92 -21.77
N THR A 261 -20.33 13.18 -22.99
CA THR A 261 -20.01 14.54 -23.40
C THR A 261 -20.70 14.89 -24.69
N GLU A 262 -21.15 16.13 -24.78
CA GLU A 262 -21.76 16.69 -25.98
C GLU A 262 -21.05 18.00 -26.37
N LYS A 263 -21.35 18.48 -27.58
CA LYS A 263 -20.86 19.77 -28.06
C LYS A 263 -21.95 20.81 -27.81
N ASN A 264 -21.64 21.85 -27.04
CA ASN A 264 -22.56 22.97 -26.90
C ASN A 264 -22.65 23.80 -28.20
N ALA A 265 -23.53 24.80 -28.23
CA ALA A 265 -23.73 25.70 -29.39
C ALA A 265 -22.46 26.43 -29.87
N LYS A 266 -21.39 26.45 -29.08
CA LYS A 266 -20.08 27.03 -29.42
C LYS A 266 -19.04 25.98 -29.83
N GLY A 267 -19.43 24.71 -30.02
CA GLY A 267 -18.53 23.61 -30.37
C GLY A 267 -17.60 23.16 -29.23
N LYS A 268 -17.83 23.62 -27.99
CA LYS A 268 -17.07 23.19 -26.82
C LYS A 268 -17.66 21.91 -26.24
N THR A 269 -16.79 20.96 -25.91
CA THR A 269 -17.18 19.73 -25.20
C THR A 269 -17.65 20.08 -23.79
N VAL A 270 -18.85 19.62 -23.42
CA VAL A 270 -19.46 19.78 -22.10
C VAL A 270 -19.96 18.41 -21.60
N TYR A 271 -20.07 18.24 -20.29
CA TYR A 271 -20.63 17.02 -19.69
C TYR A 271 -22.15 17.04 -19.78
N VAL A 272 -22.74 15.91 -20.18
CA VAL A 272 -24.18 15.70 -20.09
C VAL A 272 -24.53 15.53 -18.60
N ARG A 273 -25.64 16.15 -18.17
CA ARG A 273 -26.14 16.06 -16.81
C ARG A 273 -27.57 15.53 -16.79
N ASP A 274 -27.94 14.77 -15.76
CA ASP A 274 -29.29 14.28 -15.55
C ASP A 274 -30.22 15.36 -14.97
N GLU A 275 -31.47 14.99 -14.68
CA GLU A 275 -32.49 15.87 -14.11
C GLU A 275 -32.11 16.45 -12.73
N ASN A 276 -31.21 15.79 -11.99
CA ASN A 276 -30.71 16.26 -10.70
C ASN A 276 -29.45 17.13 -10.85
N GLY A 277 -28.96 17.30 -12.09
CA GLY A 277 -27.74 18.03 -12.39
C GLY A 277 -26.46 17.20 -12.20
N ASP A 278 -26.57 15.90 -11.98
CA ASP A 278 -25.44 14.99 -11.84
C ASP A 278 -24.90 14.58 -13.21
N ILE A 279 -23.59 14.30 -13.32
CA ILE A 279 -22.96 13.94 -14.60
C ILE A 279 -23.44 12.54 -15.03
N VAL A 280 -23.90 12.43 -16.28
CA VAL A 280 -24.27 11.14 -16.90
C VAL A 280 -23.03 10.45 -17.45
N TYR A 281 -22.99 9.12 -17.36
CA TYR A 281 -21.86 8.31 -17.82
C TYR A 281 -22.31 7.27 -18.86
N ASP A 282 -21.62 7.20 -20.01
CA ASP A 282 -22.00 6.37 -21.18
C ASP A 282 -21.62 4.90 -21.01
N GLU A 283 -20.32 4.66 -20.84
CA GLU A 283 -19.73 3.34 -20.94
C GLU A 283 -18.65 3.15 -19.87
N PHE A 284 -18.59 1.93 -19.36
CA PHE A 284 -17.46 1.44 -18.60
C PHE A 284 -16.30 1.25 -19.58
N ARG A 285 -15.27 2.09 -19.49
CA ARG A 285 -14.00 1.78 -20.14
C ARG A 285 -13.14 1.02 -19.16
N GLU A 286 -12.82 -0.22 -19.54
CA GLU A 286 -11.64 -0.88 -19.01
C GLU A 286 -10.42 -0.06 -19.40
N SER A 287 -9.99 0.83 -18.51
CA SER A 287 -8.57 1.10 -18.44
C SER A 287 -7.98 -0.02 -17.62
N TRP A 288 -7.29 -0.94 -18.30
CA TRP A 288 -6.28 -1.76 -17.65
C TRP A 288 -5.29 -0.76 -17.07
N GLY A 289 -5.40 -0.47 -15.77
CA GLY A 289 -4.48 0.42 -15.12
C GLY A 289 -3.17 -0.29 -14.93
N ASP A 290 -2.38 -0.34 -15.99
CA ASP A 290 -1.01 -0.78 -15.91
C ASP A 290 -0.16 0.44 -15.56
N HIS A 291 -0.20 0.84 -14.28
CA HIS A 291 0.52 2.02 -13.81
C HIS A 291 1.50 1.70 -12.71
N TRP A 292 2.66 2.35 -12.77
CA TRP A 292 3.74 2.15 -11.81
C TRP A 292 4.05 3.43 -11.08
N VAL A 293 4.09 3.37 -9.75
CA VAL A 293 4.44 4.47 -8.85
C VAL A 293 5.61 4.07 -7.96
N LEU A 294 6.31 5.04 -7.38
CA LEU A 294 7.37 4.78 -6.40
C LEU A 294 6.94 5.16 -4.98
N ILE A 295 6.75 4.18 -4.11
CA ILE A 295 6.48 4.37 -2.68
C ILE A 295 7.80 4.57 -1.95
N ILE A 296 7.92 5.63 -1.14
CA ILE A 296 9.21 6.06 -0.57
C ILE A 296 9.25 6.00 0.97
N PRO A 297 10.45 5.80 1.58
CA PRO A 297 10.63 5.77 3.03
C PRO A 297 10.24 7.06 3.75
N GLY A 298 9.85 6.94 5.03
CA GLY A 298 9.71 8.06 5.97
C GLY A 298 8.59 9.06 5.68
N ALA A 299 7.79 8.82 4.62
CA ALA A 299 6.82 9.77 4.14
C ALA A 299 5.39 9.40 4.61
N SER A 300 5.12 9.68 5.88
CA SER A 300 3.76 9.75 6.43
C SER A 300 3.37 11.22 6.58
N SER A 301 2.12 11.55 6.28
CA SER A 301 1.60 12.89 6.50
C SER A 301 1.09 13.12 7.92
N GLY A 302 1.14 12.11 8.79
CA GLY A 302 0.46 12.09 10.09
C GLY A 302 -1.05 11.86 10.00
N ASP A 303 -1.63 11.96 8.79
CA ASP A 303 -3.00 11.57 8.48
C ASP A 303 -3.07 10.07 8.21
N ALA A 304 -3.92 9.40 8.98
CA ALA A 304 -4.21 7.97 8.91
C ALA A 304 -4.56 7.46 7.51
N MET A 305 -5.20 8.30 6.69
CA MET A 305 -5.62 7.97 5.34
C MET A 305 -4.50 8.19 4.31
N LYS A 306 -3.34 8.69 4.76
CA LYS A 306 -2.19 9.06 3.94
C LYS A 306 -0.90 8.56 4.60
N GLN A 307 -0.86 7.24 4.81
CA GLN A 307 0.20 6.56 5.54
C GLN A 307 1.49 6.41 4.74
N TYR A 308 1.39 6.19 3.43
CA TYR A 308 2.55 6.07 2.55
C TYR A 308 2.48 7.08 1.42
N LEU A 309 3.54 7.84 1.20
CA LEU A 309 3.68 8.66 0.01
C LEU A 309 4.19 7.81 -1.15
N ALA A 310 3.59 8.00 -2.32
CA ALA A 310 4.15 7.56 -3.58
C ALA A 310 4.35 8.72 -4.55
N LEU A 311 5.31 8.54 -5.45
CA LEU A 311 5.62 9.44 -6.54
C LEU A 311 5.04 8.87 -7.82
N ASP A 312 4.20 9.67 -8.47
CA ASP A 312 3.46 9.30 -9.68
C ASP A 312 4.13 9.87 -10.94
N PRO A 313 4.67 9.02 -11.82
CA PRO A 313 5.28 9.47 -13.05
C PRO A 313 4.30 10.00 -14.09
N ALA A 314 3.00 9.71 -14.01
CA ALA A 314 2.05 10.19 -15.02
C ALA A 314 2.01 11.72 -15.06
N TYR A 315 2.12 12.35 -13.88
CA TYR A 315 2.04 13.81 -13.73
C TYR A 315 3.22 14.43 -12.98
N GLY A 316 4.17 13.63 -12.50
CA GLY A 316 5.21 14.09 -11.58
C GLY A 316 4.61 14.52 -10.23
N ALA A 317 3.55 13.84 -9.81
CA ALA A 317 2.74 14.22 -8.67
C ALA A 317 2.99 13.31 -7.46
N LYS A 318 2.44 13.72 -6.32
CA LYS A 318 2.41 12.91 -5.09
C LYS A 318 1.07 12.18 -4.98
N MET A 319 1.13 10.93 -4.56
CA MET A 319 -0.01 10.09 -4.21
C MET A 319 0.14 9.61 -2.78
N TRP A 320 -0.98 9.26 -2.15
CA TRP A 320 -0.99 8.77 -0.79
C TRP A 320 -1.71 7.43 -0.70
N PHE A 321 -1.10 6.45 -0.05
CA PHE A 321 -1.67 5.12 0.16
C PHE A 321 -1.95 4.86 1.63
N HIS A 322 -2.95 4.03 1.88
CA HIS A 322 -3.26 3.49 3.20
C HIS A 322 -3.64 1.99 3.12
N PRO A 323 -3.50 1.22 4.21
CA PRO A 323 -3.69 -0.23 4.23
C PRO A 323 -5.12 -0.69 4.58
N PHE A 324 -6.10 0.22 4.60
CA PHE A 324 -7.48 -0.15 4.98
C PHE A 324 -8.19 -0.90 3.87
N SER A 325 -8.41 -2.19 4.08
CA SER A 325 -9.16 -3.07 3.17
C SER A 325 -10.66 -2.76 3.10
N SER A 326 -11.27 -1.99 3.99
CA SER A 326 -12.68 -1.58 3.82
C SER A 326 -12.90 -0.71 2.58
N LEU A 327 -11.88 0.05 2.16
CA LEU A 327 -11.94 0.78 0.90
C LEU A 327 -11.78 -0.16 -0.32
N SER A 328 -11.22 -1.37 -0.12
CA SER A 328 -11.30 -2.48 -1.09
C SER A 328 -12.68 -3.10 -1.19
N LYS A 329 -13.43 -3.15 -0.08
CA LYS A 329 -14.79 -3.70 -0.07
C LYS A 329 -15.76 -2.84 -0.88
N ARG A 330 -15.58 -1.51 -0.89
CA ARG A 330 -16.30 -0.60 -1.81
C ARG A 330 -16.05 -0.95 -3.28
N TYR A 331 -14.87 -1.46 -3.61
CA TYR A 331 -14.54 -1.97 -4.95
C TYR A 331 -15.22 -3.32 -5.25
N ARG A 332 -15.28 -4.25 -4.27
CA ARG A 332 -16.03 -5.51 -4.41
C ARG A 332 -17.55 -5.32 -4.51
N GLU A 333 -18.14 -4.48 -3.67
CA GLU A 333 -19.60 -4.24 -3.64
C GLU A 333 -20.10 -3.59 -4.93
N VAL A 334 -19.37 -2.61 -5.48
CA VAL A 334 -19.70 -2.00 -6.78
C VAL A 334 -19.59 -3.01 -7.94
N GLN A 335 -18.65 -3.96 -7.87
CA GLN A 335 -18.58 -5.05 -8.86
C GLN A 335 -19.71 -6.07 -8.69
N LEU A 336 -20.11 -6.40 -7.46
CA LEU A 336 -21.18 -7.34 -7.15
C LEU A 336 -22.56 -6.80 -7.56
N GLU A 337 -22.90 -5.56 -7.16
CA GLU A 337 -24.19 -4.92 -7.50
C GLU A 337 -24.41 -4.81 -9.02
N ARG A 338 -23.33 -4.74 -9.80
CA ARG A 338 -23.39 -4.64 -11.26
C ARG A 338 -23.38 -5.99 -11.97
N SER A 339 -22.87 -7.05 -11.34
CA SER A 339 -22.98 -8.43 -11.85
C SER A 339 -24.43 -8.95 -11.86
N LEU A 340 -25.27 -8.39 -10.99
CA LEU A 340 -26.70 -8.68 -10.92
C LEU A 340 -27.51 -8.00 -12.05
N ASN A 341 -26.94 -7.02 -12.76
CA ASN A 341 -27.66 -6.19 -13.75
C ASN A 341 -27.18 -6.38 -15.20
N SER A 342 -27.02 -7.63 -15.66
CA SER A 342 -27.08 -8.07 -17.07
C SER A 342 -25.84 -7.94 -17.98
N ALA A 343 -24.75 -8.66 -17.66
CA ALA A 343 -23.85 -9.26 -18.68
C ALA A 343 -22.99 -10.40 -18.08
N PRO A 344 -22.71 -11.49 -18.83
CA PRO A 344 -21.84 -12.56 -18.35
C PRO A 344 -20.39 -12.06 -18.30
N LEU A 345 -19.88 -11.74 -17.11
CA LEU A 345 -18.53 -11.22 -16.92
C LEU A 345 -17.53 -12.34 -16.70
N TYR A 346 -16.75 -12.63 -17.74
CA TYR A 346 -15.44 -13.30 -17.65
C TYR A 346 -14.40 -12.34 -17.03
N ARG A 347 -14.46 -11.95 -15.76
CA ARG A 347 -13.38 -11.15 -15.13
C ARG A 347 -13.10 -11.58 -13.69
N LYS A 348 -11.89 -12.09 -13.47
CA LYS A 348 -11.35 -12.44 -12.14
C LYS A 348 -11.26 -11.17 -11.29
N GLU A 349 -11.88 -11.16 -10.12
CA GLU A 349 -11.56 -10.22 -9.05
C GLU A 349 -10.04 -10.15 -8.88
N ARG A 350 -9.49 -8.93 -8.83
CA ARG A 350 -8.10 -8.71 -8.45
C ARG A 350 -8.09 -8.20 -7.03
N ASP A 351 -7.67 -9.05 -6.09
CA ASP A 351 -7.41 -8.63 -4.73
C ASP A 351 -6.21 -7.68 -4.71
N GLY A 352 -6.38 -6.49 -4.14
CA GLY A 352 -5.26 -5.61 -3.80
C GLY A 352 -5.45 -5.00 -2.42
N ILE A 353 -4.34 -4.47 -1.88
CA ILE A 353 -4.15 -4.32 -0.43
C ILE A 353 -3.89 -2.90 0.07
N LEU A 354 -3.44 -2.01 -0.83
CA LEU A 354 -3.24 -0.60 -0.50
C LEU A 354 -4.12 0.25 -1.39
N PHE A 355 -4.84 1.17 -0.77
CA PHE A 355 -5.76 2.09 -1.43
C PHE A 355 -5.12 3.46 -1.47
N GLY A 356 -5.00 3.98 -2.69
CA GLY A 356 -4.38 5.27 -2.96
C GLY A 356 -5.41 6.36 -3.22
N THR A 357 -5.15 7.56 -2.73
CA THR A 357 -5.80 8.80 -3.18
C THR A 357 -4.78 9.66 -3.92
N ALA A 358 -5.20 10.24 -5.05
CA ALA A 358 -4.35 11.18 -5.77
C ALA A 358 -4.21 12.48 -4.99
N GLY A 359 -2.98 12.99 -4.87
CA GLY A 359 -2.72 14.31 -4.28
C GLY A 359 -2.93 15.49 -5.24
N HIS A 360 -3.25 15.24 -6.51
CA HIS A 360 -3.30 16.28 -7.54
C HIS A 360 -4.75 16.72 -7.86
N PRO A 361 -5.05 18.04 -7.98
CA PRO A 361 -6.42 18.56 -8.09
C PRO A 361 -7.21 18.04 -9.30
N ASN A 362 -6.54 17.71 -10.40
CA ASN A 362 -7.20 17.17 -11.60
C ASN A 362 -7.69 15.72 -11.42
N TYR A 363 -7.35 15.08 -10.30
CA TYR A 363 -7.79 13.73 -9.94
C TYR A 363 -8.81 13.70 -8.81
N LYS A 364 -9.48 14.82 -8.52
CA LYS A 364 -10.62 14.84 -7.58
C LYS A 364 -11.70 13.77 -7.89
N ASN A 365 -11.71 13.24 -9.12
CA ASN A 365 -12.63 12.21 -9.59
C ASN A 365 -11.99 10.82 -9.81
N GLN A 366 -10.72 10.61 -9.45
CA GLN A 366 -10.08 9.28 -9.45
C GLN A 366 -9.77 8.82 -8.01
N PRO A 367 -10.80 8.48 -7.22
CA PRO A 367 -10.62 8.26 -5.79
C PRO A 367 -9.89 6.97 -5.40
N ASP A 368 -9.60 6.02 -6.30
CA ASP A 368 -9.27 4.67 -5.86
C ASP A 368 -8.13 4.06 -6.70
N TYR A 369 -6.91 4.03 -6.18
CA TYR A 369 -5.81 3.23 -6.73
C TYR A 369 -5.66 1.97 -5.91
N CYS A 370 -5.52 0.81 -6.56
CA CYS A 370 -5.34 -0.45 -5.88
C CYS A 370 -3.93 -1.00 -6.16
N LEU A 371 -3.11 -1.19 -5.14
CA LEU A 371 -1.83 -1.89 -5.31
C LEU A 371 -2.08 -3.37 -5.61
N VAL A 372 -1.68 -3.81 -6.81
CA VAL A 372 -1.91 -5.18 -7.31
C VAL A 372 -0.62 -5.98 -7.48
N ARG A 373 0.54 -5.32 -7.61
CA ARG A 373 1.87 -5.95 -7.60
C ARG A 373 2.87 -4.98 -7.00
N MET A 374 4.00 -5.49 -6.53
CA MET A 374 5.06 -4.60 -6.04
C MET A 374 6.45 -5.20 -6.26
N ILE A 375 7.45 -4.32 -6.27
CA ILE A 375 8.86 -4.68 -6.30
C ILE A 375 9.54 -3.96 -5.16
N THR A 376 10.08 -4.73 -4.22
CA THR A 376 10.93 -4.17 -3.17
C THR A 376 12.30 -3.89 -3.79
N LEU A 377 12.84 -2.69 -3.63
CA LEU A 377 14.12 -2.29 -4.23
C LEU A 377 15.17 -1.99 -3.18
N LYS A 378 16.36 -2.57 -3.28
CA LYS A 378 17.51 -2.25 -2.42
C LYS A 378 18.78 -2.09 -3.27
N PRO A 379 19.87 -1.53 -2.74
CA PRO A 379 21.15 -1.54 -3.46
C PRO A 379 21.54 -2.97 -3.83
N ALA A 380 22.08 -3.18 -5.03
CA ALA A 380 22.76 -4.42 -5.36
C ALA A 380 23.96 -4.58 -4.42
N ALA A 381 24.26 -5.80 -3.97
CA ALA A 381 25.52 -6.05 -3.27
C ALA A 381 26.68 -5.74 -4.24
N ALA A 382 27.69 -5.04 -3.75
CA ALA A 382 28.92 -4.78 -4.52
C ALA A 382 29.68 -6.08 -4.78
#